data_AF-A0A8T6FVH0-F1
#
_entry.id   AF-A0A8T6FVH0-F1
#
_cell.length_a   1.000
_cell.length_b   1.000
_cell.length_c   1.000
_cell.angle_alpha   90.00
_cell.angle_beta   90.00
_cell.angle_gamma   90.00
#
_symmetry.space_group_name_H-M   'P 1'
#
loop_
_entity.id
_entity.type
_entity.pdbx_description
1 polymer ?
#
loop_
_entity_poly.entity_id
_entity_poly.type
_entity_poly.pdbx_seq_one_letter_code
_entity_poly.pdbx_strand_id
1 'polypeptide(L)'
;MQFTAQQWVELIAGVLGYEFEFVEIPWSIAPPGRTFVPLSGQPFHRLMSNAKLRGDLGYRDAVRPQDWVRTTVEWWLEHPPTVDGQGNNMKASDFDYEGEDRLLAAWDELLAGAPEVFSERVYFRHPYPHPKQLGDLL
;
A
#
# COMPACT_ATOMS: atom_id res chain seq x y z
N MET A 1 2.50 -10.63 -12.31
CA MET A 1 1.70 -9.45 -11.92
C MET A 1 2.34 -8.89 -10.65
N GLN A 2 2.49 -7.57 -10.52
CA GLN A 2 3.11 -6.95 -9.34
C GLN A 2 2.03 -6.16 -8.58
N PHE A 3 1.99 -6.29 -7.25
CA PHE A 3 1.10 -5.51 -6.39
C PHE A 3 1.85 -4.33 -5.76
N THR A 4 1.15 -3.21 -5.60
CA THR A 4 1.58 -2.10 -4.73
C THR A 4 1.45 -2.52 -3.25
N ALA A 5 2.04 -1.75 -2.33
CA ALA A 5 1.89 -2.02 -0.90
C ALA A 5 0.41 -2.04 -0.46
N GLN A 6 -0.40 -1.08 -0.93
CA GLN A 6 -1.84 -1.04 -0.66
C GLN A 6 -2.55 -2.30 -1.19
N GLN A 7 -2.28 -2.71 -2.43
CA GLN A 7 -2.89 -3.92 -3.00
C GLN A 7 -2.51 -5.20 -2.24
N TRP A 8 -1.29 -5.27 -1.69
CA TRP A 8 -0.91 -6.35 -0.78
C TRP A 8 -1.77 -6.37 0.48
N VAL A 9 -1.96 -5.20 1.12
CA VAL A 9 -2.80 -5.08 2.32
C VAL A 9 -4.24 -5.45 2.01
N GLU A 10 -4.82 -4.95 0.91
CA GLU A 10 -6.18 -5.28 0.47
C GLU A 10 -6.37 -6.78 0.23
N LEU A 11 -5.41 -7.45 -0.44
CA LEU A 11 -5.47 -8.89 -0.68
C LEU A 11 -5.43 -9.69 0.62
N ILE A 12 -4.54 -9.32 1.55
CA ILE A 12 -4.43 -9.97 2.86
C ILE A 12 -5.71 -9.76 3.66
N ALA A 13 -6.18 -8.52 3.76
CA ALA A 13 -7.39 -8.14 4.50
C ALA A 13 -8.63 -8.87 3.97
N GLY A 14 -8.76 -8.98 2.65
CA GLY A 14 -9.84 -9.73 2.01
C GLY A 14 -9.83 -11.23 2.38
N VAL A 15 -8.66 -11.83 2.61
CA VAL A 15 -8.56 -13.20 3.14
C VAL A 15 -8.93 -13.27 4.62
N LEU A 16 -8.53 -12.26 5.41
CA LEU A 16 -8.89 -12.12 6.81
C LEU A 16 -10.39 -11.79 7.03
N GLY A 17 -11.13 -11.44 5.97
CA GLY A 17 -12.52 -11.00 6.06
C GLY A 17 -12.68 -9.61 6.67
N TYR A 18 -11.67 -8.75 6.48
CA TYR A 18 -11.64 -7.39 7.01
C TYR A 18 -11.44 -6.36 5.88
N GLU A 19 -11.98 -5.16 6.06
CA GLU A 19 -11.78 -4.02 5.16
C GLU A 19 -11.10 -2.89 5.93
N PHE A 20 -9.90 -2.50 5.50
CA PHE A 20 -9.15 -1.41 6.12
C PHE A 20 -9.56 -0.07 5.52
N GLU A 21 -9.60 0.95 6.37
CA GLU A 21 -9.52 2.35 5.94
C GLU A 21 -8.05 2.70 5.67
N PHE A 22 -7.78 3.30 4.50
CA PHE A 22 -6.44 3.74 4.13
C PHE A 22 -6.32 5.26 4.31
N VAL A 23 -5.38 5.68 5.17
CA VAL A 23 -5.06 7.09 5.41
C VAL A 23 -3.73 7.44 4.76
N GLU A 24 -3.75 8.40 3.83
CA GLU A 24 -2.56 8.86 3.12
C GLU A 24 -1.84 9.97 3.89
N ILE A 25 -0.79 9.62 4.64
CA ILE A 25 0.04 10.58 5.38
C ILE A 25 1.38 10.76 4.66
N PRO A 26 1.78 11.99 4.32
CA PRO A 26 3.10 12.25 3.74
C PRO A 26 4.24 11.74 4.63
N TRP A 27 5.26 11.15 4.00
CA TRP A 27 6.46 10.64 4.66
C TRP A 27 7.14 11.64 5.58
N SER A 28 7.11 12.93 5.23
CA SER A 28 7.70 14.01 6.04
C SER A 28 7.04 14.18 7.41
N ILE A 29 5.81 13.70 7.57
CA ILE A 29 5.00 13.80 8.79
C ILE A 29 5.06 12.48 9.57
N ALA A 30 5.00 11.35 8.86
CA ALA A 30 5.09 10.01 9.42
C ALA A 30 6.22 9.20 8.74
N PRO A 31 7.50 9.41 9.12
CA PRO A 31 8.60 8.60 8.61
C PRO A 31 8.42 7.14 9.08
N PRO A 32 8.79 6.13 8.25
CA PRO A 32 8.66 4.73 8.62
C PRO A 32 9.53 4.43 9.83
N GLY A 33 8.97 3.66 10.76
CA GLY A 33 9.51 3.48 12.11
C GLY A 33 8.76 4.25 13.19
N ARG A 34 7.84 5.17 12.83
CA ARG A 34 6.76 5.60 13.75
C ARG A 34 5.51 4.73 13.63
N THR A 35 5.18 4.29 12.42
CA THR A 35 4.25 3.18 12.19
C THR A 35 5.10 1.91 12.28
N PHE A 36 4.86 1.09 13.28
CA PHE A 36 5.79 0.04 13.71
C PHE A 36 5.82 -1.20 12.80
N VAL A 37 5.17 -1.13 11.65
CA VAL A 37 5.31 -2.12 10.58
C VAL A 37 6.74 -2.04 10.01
N PRO A 38 7.48 -3.15 9.90
CA PRO A 38 8.86 -3.18 9.43
C PRO A 38 8.94 -3.00 7.90
N LEU A 39 8.53 -1.83 7.40
CA LEU A 39 8.85 -1.33 6.07
C LEU A 39 10.13 -0.48 6.10
N SER A 40 11.03 -0.71 7.07
CA SER A 40 12.30 0.01 7.26
C SER A 40 13.34 -0.20 6.13
N GLY A 41 12.90 -0.65 4.96
CA GLY A 41 13.68 -0.78 3.74
C GLY A 41 13.65 0.47 2.85
N GLN A 42 14.35 0.38 1.73
CA GLN A 42 14.34 1.41 0.69
C GLN A 42 12.90 1.65 0.21
N PRO A 43 12.42 2.91 0.14
CA PRO A 43 11.02 3.22 -0.21
C PRO A 43 10.69 2.93 -1.68
N PHE A 44 11.69 2.53 -2.47
CA PHE A 44 11.53 2.29 -3.90
C PHE A 44 11.23 0.81 -4.16
N HIS A 45 10.03 0.53 -4.69
CA HIS A 45 9.70 -0.77 -5.26
C HIS A 45 10.75 -1.15 -6.32
N ARG A 46 11.36 -2.34 -6.18
CA ARG A 46 12.24 -2.90 -7.20
C ARG A 46 11.48 -3.89 -8.05
N LEU A 47 11.12 -3.48 -9.27
CA LEU A 47 10.57 -4.37 -10.29
C LEU A 47 11.70 -4.81 -11.23
N MET A 48 11.96 -6.12 -11.25
CA MET A 48 12.99 -6.71 -12.12
C MET A 48 12.33 -7.37 -13.32
N SER A 49 12.91 -7.18 -14.52
CA SER A 49 12.42 -7.86 -15.72
C SER A 49 12.72 -9.35 -15.66
N ASN A 50 11.70 -10.18 -15.89
CA ASN A 50 11.86 -11.64 -16.04
C ASN A 50 11.86 -12.09 -17.51
N ALA A 51 12.03 -11.17 -18.47
CA ALA A 51 11.94 -11.47 -19.90
C ALA A 51 12.89 -12.59 -20.34
N LYS A 52 14.14 -12.60 -19.86
CA LYS A 52 15.11 -13.67 -20.15
C LYS A 52 14.71 -15.02 -19.59
N LEU A 53 14.18 -15.06 -18.36
CA LEU A 53 13.67 -16.31 -17.77
C LEU A 53 12.54 -16.89 -18.61
N ARG A 54 11.63 -16.04 -19.08
CA ARG A 54 10.49 -16.45 -19.90
C ARG A 54 10.92 -16.89 -21.31
N GLY A 55 11.86 -16.16 -21.93
CA GLY A 55 12.33 -16.42 -23.29
C GLY A 55 13.29 -17.60 -23.38
N ASP A 56 14.29 -17.65 -22.50
CA ASP A 56 15.42 -18.57 -22.62
C ASP A 56 15.18 -19.86 -21.83
N LEU A 57 14.45 -19.79 -20.72
CA LEU A 57 14.19 -20.93 -19.83
C LEU A 57 12.72 -21.39 -19.85
N GLY A 58 11.87 -20.76 -20.67
CA GLY A 58 10.45 -21.11 -20.76
C GLY A 58 9.67 -20.90 -19.46
N TYR A 59 10.18 -20.06 -18.55
CA TYR A 59 9.55 -19.83 -17.24
C TYR A 59 8.10 -19.35 -17.38
N ARG A 60 7.23 -19.93 -16.56
CA ARG A 60 5.84 -19.52 -16.37
C ARG A 60 5.50 -19.60 -14.89
N ASP A 61 4.75 -18.62 -14.40
CA ASP A 61 4.24 -18.63 -13.03
C ASP A 61 3.35 -19.87 -12.86
N ALA A 62 3.73 -20.79 -11.97
CA ALA A 62 2.97 -22.01 -11.70
C ALA A 62 1.73 -21.76 -10.83
N VAL A 63 1.77 -20.69 -10.03
CA VAL A 63 0.74 -20.31 -9.07
C VAL A 63 0.42 -18.84 -9.30
N ARG A 64 -0.87 -18.49 -9.29
CA ARG A 64 -1.27 -17.07 -9.38
C ARG A 64 -0.86 -16.38 -8.08
N PRO A 65 -0.34 -15.14 -8.14
CA PRO A 65 0.07 -14.41 -6.93
C PRO A 65 -1.02 -14.37 -5.84
N GLN A 66 -2.28 -14.17 -6.21
CA GLN A 66 -3.42 -14.13 -5.28
C GLN A 66 -3.62 -15.44 -4.52
N ASP A 67 -3.45 -16.58 -5.19
CA ASP A 67 -3.60 -17.90 -4.58
C ASP A 67 -2.48 -18.14 -3.56
N TRP A 68 -1.25 -17.71 -3.90
CA TRP A 68 -0.11 -17.80 -2.99
C TRP A 68 -0.28 -16.92 -1.73
N VAL A 69 -0.81 -15.69 -1.89
CA VAL A 69 -1.12 -14.82 -0.74
C VAL A 69 -2.11 -15.50 0.19
N ARG A 70 -3.22 -16.00 -0.36
CA ARG A 70 -4.27 -16.69 0.40
C ARG A 70 -3.70 -17.85 1.22
N THR A 71 -3.00 -18.78 0.56
CA THR A 71 -2.41 -19.94 1.24
C THR A 71 -1.43 -19.52 2.34
N THR A 72 -0.66 -18.46 2.11
CA THR A 72 0.29 -17.94 3.11
C THR A 72 -0.46 -17.38 4.33
N VAL A 73 -1.48 -16.55 4.12
CA VAL A 73 -2.29 -15.98 5.21
C VAL A 73 -3.00 -17.09 6.00
N GLU A 74 -3.62 -18.05 5.33
CA GLU A 74 -4.28 -19.21 5.96
C GLU A 74 -3.29 -20.01 6.83
N TRP A 75 -2.08 -20.26 6.33
CA TRP A 75 -1.04 -20.94 7.10
C TRP A 75 -0.65 -20.18 8.37
N TRP A 76 -0.49 -18.86 8.30
CA TRP A 76 -0.15 -18.02 9.46
C TRP A 76 -1.30 -17.92 10.47
N LEU A 77 -2.56 -17.99 10.03
CA LEU A 77 -3.71 -18.07 10.93
C LEU A 77 -3.74 -19.41 11.69
N GLU A 78 -3.42 -20.51 11.01
CA GLU A 78 -3.32 -21.83 11.63
C GLU A 78 -2.07 -21.98 12.51
N HIS A 79 -1.01 -21.23 12.21
CA HIS A 79 0.29 -21.29 12.89
C HIS A 79 0.79 -19.87 13.26
N PRO A 80 0.14 -19.20 14.23
CA PRO A 80 0.54 -17.85 14.61
C PRO A 80 2.01 -17.77 15.05
N PRO A 81 2.75 -16.70 14.69
CA PRO A 81 4.12 -16.51 15.15
C PRO A 81 4.17 -16.30 16.67
N THR A 82 5.28 -16.70 17.28
CA THR A 82 5.61 -16.23 18.62
C THR A 82 5.98 -14.75 18.58
N VAL A 83 5.43 -13.97 19.52
CA VAL A 83 5.70 -12.53 19.67
C VAL A 83 6.36 -12.28 21.04
N ASP A 84 7.62 -12.67 21.17
CA ASP A 84 8.39 -12.60 22.43
C ASP A 84 9.66 -11.73 22.35
N GLY A 85 9.97 -11.16 21.18
CA GLY A 85 11.19 -10.39 20.94
C GLY A 85 12.49 -11.20 20.94
N GLN A 86 12.43 -12.54 20.93
CA GLN A 86 13.60 -13.41 20.94
C GLN A 86 13.91 -13.95 19.55
N GLY A 87 15.19 -14.20 19.22
CA GLY A 87 15.54 -14.93 17.98
C GLY A 87 14.99 -14.32 16.69
N ASN A 88 14.89 -12.99 16.60
CA ASN A 88 14.26 -12.20 15.53
C ASN A 88 12.72 -12.20 15.50
N ASN A 89 12.05 -12.73 16.51
CA ASN A 89 10.61 -12.55 16.67
C ASN A 89 10.27 -11.08 16.94
N MET A 90 9.08 -10.67 16.51
CA MET A 90 8.51 -9.38 16.91
C MET A 90 8.28 -9.36 18.42
N LYS A 91 8.27 -8.18 19.02
CA LYS A 91 7.88 -7.93 20.41
C LYS A 91 6.59 -7.14 20.45
N ALA A 92 5.85 -7.21 21.57
CA ALA A 92 4.59 -6.48 21.73
C ALA A 92 4.74 -4.96 21.53
N SER A 93 5.90 -4.38 21.90
CA SER A 93 6.18 -2.96 21.68
C SER A 93 6.46 -2.58 20.22
N ASP A 94 6.50 -3.54 19.30
CA ASP A 94 6.46 -3.29 17.87
C ASP A 94 5.02 -3.06 17.36
N PHE A 95 4.01 -3.02 18.26
CA PHE A 95 2.62 -2.75 17.92
C PHE A 95 2.04 -1.66 18.84
N ASP A 96 2.48 -0.41 18.67
CA ASP A 96 1.98 0.75 19.45
C ASP A 96 0.73 1.36 18.80
N TYR A 97 -0.41 0.67 18.93
CA TYR A 97 -1.70 1.15 18.41
C TYR A 97 -2.09 2.51 19.02
N GLU A 98 -1.75 2.79 20.28
CA GLU A 98 -2.02 4.10 20.88
C GLU A 98 -1.20 5.21 20.21
N GLY A 99 0.02 4.91 19.78
CA GLY A 99 0.86 5.80 18.99
C GLY A 99 0.28 6.07 17.60
N GLU A 100 -0.27 5.05 16.95
CA GLU A 100 -0.96 5.17 15.67
C GLU A 100 -2.23 6.03 15.81
N ASP A 101 -3.05 5.81 16.85
CA ASP A 101 -4.24 6.62 17.13
C ASP A 101 -3.90 8.10 17.37
N ARG A 102 -2.81 8.39 18.12
CA ARG A 102 -2.34 9.77 18.33
C ARG A 102 -1.88 10.43 17.03
N LEU A 103 -1.26 9.67 16.12
CA LEU A 103 -0.85 10.16 14.81
C LEU A 103 -2.07 10.50 13.95
N LEU A 104 -3.07 9.62 13.91
CA LEU A 104 -4.31 9.83 13.17
C LEU A 104 -5.05 11.07 13.69
N ALA A 105 -5.20 11.21 15.00
CA ALA A 105 -5.84 12.39 15.60
C ALA A 105 -5.13 13.70 15.21
N ALA A 106 -3.79 13.73 15.26
CA ALA A 106 -3.02 14.91 14.86
C ALA A 106 -3.13 15.21 13.35
N TRP A 107 -3.26 14.18 12.52
CA TRP A 107 -3.47 14.31 11.08
C TRP A 107 -4.86 14.88 10.76
N ASP A 108 -5.90 14.39 11.43
CA ASP A 108 -7.27 14.88 11.29
C ASP A 108 -7.40 16.35 11.71
N GLU A 109 -6.76 16.74 12.82
CA GLU A 109 -6.70 18.13 13.26
C GLU A 109 -6.03 19.04 12.23
N LEU A 110 -4.94 18.56 11.59
CA LEU A 110 -4.25 19.31 10.54
C LEU A 110 -5.12 19.49 9.30
N LEU A 111 -5.84 18.45 8.88
CA LEU A 111 -6.76 18.52 7.75
C LEU A 111 -7.97 19.42 8.05
N ALA A 112 -8.51 19.37 9.27
CA ALA A 112 -9.60 20.24 9.69
C ALA A 112 -9.20 21.73 9.72
N GLY A 113 -7.94 22.03 10.02
CA GLY A 113 -7.37 23.38 9.97
C GLY A 113 -6.85 23.82 8.60
N ALA A 114 -6.93 22.96 7.58
CA ALA A 114 -6.36 23.25 6.27
C ALA A 114 -7.11 24.43 5.60
N PRO A 115 -6.39 25.44 5.07
CA PRO A 115 -6.99 26.51 4.30
C PRO A 115 -7.86 26.00 3.15
N GLU A 116 -9.01 26.64 2.93
CA GLU A 116 -9.98 26.26 1.90
C GLU A 116 -9.36 26.15 0.49
N VAL A 117 -8.30 26.91 0.19
CA VAL A 117 -7.55 26.85 -1.07
C VAL A 117 -6.97 25.46 -1.37
N PHE A 118 -6.69 24.63 -0.35
CA PHE A 118 -6.24 23.25 -0.56
C PHE A 118 -7.39 22.28 -0.90
N SER A 119 -8.64 22.69 -0.66
CA SER A 119 -9.84 21.93 -1.03
C SER A 119 -10.36 22.29 -2.42
N GLU A 120 -9.83 23.34 -3.05
CA GLU A 120 -10.22 23.76 -4.40
C GLU A 120 -9.84 22.67 -5.41
N ARG A 121 -10.85 21.93 -5.90
CA ARG A 121 -10.68 21.04 -7.04
C ARG A 121 -10.37 21.87 -8.26
N VAL A 122 -9.08 21.94 -8.62
CA VAL A 122 -8.66 22.45 -9.92
C VAL A 122 -9.18 21.47 -10.97
N TYR A 123 -10.31 21.81 -11.58
CA TYR A 123 -10.77 21.11 -12.76
C TYR A 123 -9.75 21.34 -13.87
N PHE A 124 -8.93 20.33 -14.14
CA PHE A 124 -8.07 20.33 -15.32
C PHE A 124 -8.97 20.30 -16.56
N ARG A 125 -9.28 21.48 -17.09
CA ARG A 125 -9.91 21.62 -18.40
C ARG A 125 -8.82 21.40 -19.43
N HIS A 126 -8.83 20.23 -20.08
CA HIS A 126 -7.84 19.91 -21.12
C HIS A 126 -7.79 21.05 -22.15
N PRO A 127 -6.61 21.65 -22.42
CA PRO A 127 -6.51 22.94 -23.12
C PRO A 127 -6.92 22.90 -24.60
N TYR A 128 -7.04 21.71 -25.17
CA TYR A 128 -7.45 21.52 -26.55
C TYR A 128 -8.79 20.77 -26.62
N PRO A 129 -9.74 21.22 -27.47
CA PRO A 129 -10.88 20.40 -27.84
C PRO A 129 -10.36 19.12 -28.51
N HIS A 130 -11.01 17.99 -28.21
CA HIS A 130 -10.79 16.73 -28.93
C HIS A 130 -11.90 16.59 -29.96
N PRO A 131 -11.75 17.19 -31.16
CA PRO A 131 -12.74 17.06 -32.21
C PRO A 131 -12.80 15.58 -32.63
N LYS A 132 -13.97 14.97 -32.46
CA LYS A 132 -14.20 13.58 -32.91
C LYS A 132 -14.64 13.53 -34.37
N GLN A 133 -14.93 14.69 -34.96
CA GLN A 133 -15.35 14.83 -36.35
C GLN A 133 -14.59 15.96 -37.05
N LEU A 134 -14.40 15.81 -38.36
CA LEU A 134 -13.78 16.80 -39.22
C LEU A 134 -14.73 18.02 -39.32
N GLY A 135 -14.38 19.13 -38.68
CA GLY A 135 -15.20 20.35 -38.63
C GLY A 135 -15.45 20.91 -37.23
N ASP A 136 -15.13 20.17 -36.16
CA ASP A 136 -15.29 20.57 -34.75
C ASP A 136 -14.20 21.56 -34.26
N LEU A 137 -13.79 22.53 -35.08
CA LEU A 137 -12.91 23.61 -34.65
C LEU A 137 -13.72 24.90 -34.50
N LEU A 138 -13.87 25.33 -33.24
CA LEU A 138 -14.52 26.53 -32.67
C LEU A 138 -15.95 26.34 -32.16
#